data_AF-A0A5D0NNT0-F1
#
_entry.id   AF-A0A5D0NNT0-F1
#
_cell.length_a   1.000
_cell.length_b   1.000
_cell.length_c   1.000
_cell.angle_alpha   90.00
_cell.angle_beta   90.00
_cell.angle_gamma   90.00
#
_symmetry.space_group_name_H-M   'P 1'
#
loop_
_entity.id
_entity.type
_entity.pdbx_description
1 polymer ?
#
loop_
_entity_poly.entity_id
_entity_poly.type
_entity_poly.pdbx_seq_one_letter_code
_entity_poly.pdbx_strand_id
1 'polypeptide(L)'
;MTISEKVTRLRAENPGWQIEYDATRPVPWLAVREPSESWTGGHSLVEAKLPGHLGRLMAQAIDLAALASGKEAFPYAERIEHLTNLRKWFPEWAFEVCESRPVWHGQRNYADYAERAAAVTEVRGNDPRELALLLLRLPRVEAGVGDGREGER
;
A
#
# COMPACT_ATOMS: atom_id res chain seq x y z
N MET A 1 17.15 -18.76 13.65
CA MET A 1 17.43 -17.56 12.85
C MET A 1 17.26 -16.32 13.72
N THR A 2 18.31 -15.51 13.87
CA THR A 2 18.31 -14.26 14.63
C THR A 2 17.44 -13.20 13.95
N ILE A 3 17.11 -12.12 14.67
CA ILE A 3 16.38 -10.98 14.08
C ILE A 3 17.20 -10.37 12.93
N SER A 4 18.50 -10.21 13.09
CA SER A 4 19.39 -9.69 12.05
C SER A 4 19.40 -10.55 10.78
N GLU A 5 19.41 -11.88 10.93
CA GLU A 5 19.32 -12.81 9.80
C GLU A 5 17.95 -12.72 9.09
N LYS A 6 16.86 -12.56 9.86
CA LYS A 6 15.50 -12.37 9.33
C LYS A 6 15.38 -11.06 8.53
N VAL A 7 15.92 -9.96 9.05
CA VAL A 7 15.95 -8.66 8.36
C VAL A 7 16.76 -8.76 7.06
N THR A 8 17.95 -9.34 7.12
CA THR A 8 18.83 -9.52 5.95
C THR A 8 18.13 -10.31 4.84
N ARG A 9 17.48 -11.42 5.21
CA ARG A 9 16.72 -12.25 4.26
C ARG A 9 15.57 -11.48 3.62
N LEU A 10 14.74 -10.80 4.42
CA LEU A 10 13.60 -10.05 3.91
C LEU A 10 14.03 -8.95 2.93
N ARG A 11 15.14 -8.25 3.20
CA ARG A 11 15.68 -7.22 2.31
C ARG A 11 16.17 -7.81 0.99
N ALA A 12 16.79 -8.98 1.02
CA ALA A 12 17.23 -9.67 -0.19
C ALA A 12 16.04 -10.14 -1.05
N GLU A 13 14.95 -10.61 -0.41
CA GLU A 13 13.74 -11.08 -1.08
C GLU A 13 12.83 -9.94 -1.58
N ASN A 14 12.95 -8.72 -1.05
CA ASN A 14 12.07 -7.59 -1.34
C ASN A 14 12.87 -6.32 -1.67
N PRO A 15 13.58 -6.27 -2.81
CA PRO A 15 14.36 -5.11 -3.20
C PRO A 15 13.48 -3.86 -3.34
N GLY A 16 14.00 -2.70 -2.90
CA GLY A 16 13.28 -1.43 -2.93
C GLY A 16 12.46 -1.11 -1.69
N TRP A 17 12.31 -2.07 -0.76
CA TRP A 17 11.71 -1.86 0.55
C TRP A 17 12.77 -1.53 1.60
N GLN A 18 12.51 -0.50 2.39
CA GLN A 18 13.22 -0.22 3.64
C GLN A 18 12.57 -1.06 4.73
N ILE A 19 13.33 -1.91 5.42
CA ILE A 19 12.80 -2.87 6.40
C ILE A 19 13.46 -2.66 7.75
N GLU A 20 12.64 -2.52 8.79
CA GLU A 20 13.06 -2.24 10.15
C GLU A 20 12.37 -3.17 11.15
N TYR A 21 13.06 -3.40 12.27
CA TYR A 21 12.52 -4.13 13.41
C TYR A 21 12.70 -3.29 14.68
N ASP A 22 11.61 -3.03 15.38
CA ASP A 22 11.59 -2.31 16.64
C ASP A 22 10.72 -3.07 17.67
N ALA A 23 11.37 -3.69 18.64
CA ALA A 23 10.71 -4.48 19.67
C ALA A 23 9.86 -3.64 20.65
N THR A 24 10.00 -2.32 20.65
CA THR A 24 9.24 -1.43 21.53
C THR A 24 7.83 -1.16 21.02
N ARG A 25 7.55 -1.49 19.74
CA ARG A 25 6.26 -1.26 19.08
C ARG A 25 5.31 -2.44 19.25
N PRO A 26 3.98 -2.20 19.32
CA PRO A 26 2.96 -3.27 19.31
C PRO A 26 3.02 -4.18 18.08
N VAL A 27 3.48 -3.62 16.95
CA VAL A 27 3.72 -4.31 15.68
C VAL A 27 5.19 -4.07 15.28
N PRO A 28 6.11 -5.00 15.63
CA PRO A 28 7.53 -4.73 15.64
C PRO A 28 8.22 -4.78 14.27
N TRP A 29 7.59 -5.39 13.26
CA TRP A 29 8.13 -5.39 11.91
C TRP A 29 7.48 -4.29 11.08
N LEU A 30 8.32 -3.46 10.47
CA LEU A 30 7.92 -2.37 9.59
C LEU A 30 8.65 -2.53 8.25
N ALA A 31 7.95 -2.32 7.15
CA ALA A 31 8.59 -2.05 5.88
C ALA A 31 7.93 -0.88 5.18
N VAL A 32 8.73 0.01 4.60
CA VAL A 32 8.32 1.21 3.88
C VAL A 32 8.89 1.18 2.48
N ARG A 33 8.09 1.58 1.50
CA ARG A 33 8.54 1.79 0.12
C ARG A 33 8.07 3.15 -0.34
N GLU A 34 9.05 4.03 -0.52
CA GLU A 34 8.83 5.39 -0.98
C GLU A 34 8.30 5.39 -2.43
N PRO A 35 7.34 6.27 -2.75
CA PRO A 35 6.89 6.48 -4.13
C PRO A 35 8.04 6.96 -5.02
N SER A 36 8.16 6.36 -6.21
CA SER A 36 9.14 6.75 -7.23
C SER A 36 8.48 6.82 -8.61
N GLU A 37 9.22 7.25 -9.62
CA GLU A 37 8.73 7.20 -11.01
C GLU A 37 8.44 5.76 -11.48
N SER A 38 9.14 4.79 -10.91
CA SER A 38 9.01 3.35 -11.18
C SER A 38 8.14 2.61 -10.17
N TRP A 39 7.48 3.34 -9.25
CA TRP A 39 6.60 2.77 -8.24
C TRP A 39 5.60 3.83 -7.76
N THR A 40 4.39 3.78 -8.32
CA THR A 40 3.33 4.75 -8.03
C THR A 40 2.32 4.28 -7.00
N GLY A 41 2.59 3.15 -6.32
CA GLY A 41 1.92 2.75 -5.08
C GLY A 41 0.90 1.62 -5.22
N GLY A 42 0.42 1.18 -4.04
CA GLY A 42 -0.44 0.00 -3.83
C GLY A 42 -0.35 -0.51 -2.37
N HIS A 43 0.86 -0.69 -1.85
CA HIS A 43 1.15 -0.74 -0.40
C HIS A 43 2.45 0.06 -0.21
N SER A 44 2.39 1.19 0.47
CA SER A 44 3.56 2.07 0.69
C SER A 44 4.23 1.79 2.02
N LEU A 45 3.48 1.24 2.98
CA LEU A 45 3.99 0.80 4.26
C LEU A 45 3.27 -0.47 4.67
N VAL A 46 3.98 -1.41 5.27
CA VAL A 46 3.41 -2.64 5.82
C VAL A 46 3.95 -2.88 7.21
N GLU A 47 3.09 -3.33 8.11
CA GLU A 47 3.42 -3.62 9.50
C GLU A 47 2.94 -5.03 9.85
N ALA A 48 3.77 -5.79 10.57
CA ALA A 48 3.38 -7.11 11.03
C ALA A 48 4.03 -7.54 12.35
N LYS A 49 3.36 -8.45 13.06
CA LYS A 49 3.94 -9.11 14.24
C LYS A 49 4.97 -10.16 13.89
N LEU A 50 4.84 -10.76 12.70
CA LEU A 50 5.70 -11.84 12.22
C LEU A 50 6.37 -11.42 10.90
N PRO A 51 7.66 -11.76 10.70
CA PRO A 51 8.38 -11.41 9.47
C PRO A 51 7.77 -12.06 8.22
N GLY A 52 7.19 -13.27 8.35
CA GLY A 52 6.51 -13.93 7.23
C GLY A 52 5.23 -13.21 6.78
N HIS A 53 4.50 -12.58 7.71
CA HIS A 53 3.36 -11.71 7.36
C HIS A 53 3.83 -10.44 6.67
N LEU A 54 4.93 -9.85 7.13
CA LEU A 54 5.53 -8.69 6.49
C LEU A 54 5.89 -8.99 5.03
N GLY A 55 6.58 -10.11 4.78
CA GLY A 55 6.94 -10.56 3.44
C GLY A 55 5.74 -10.76 2.52
N ARG A 56 4.66 -11.39 3.02
CA ARG A 56 3.42 -11.56 2.25
C ARG A 56 2.76 -10.23 1.89
N LEU A 57 2.69 -9.29 2.83
CA LEU A 57 2.13 -7.96 2.59
C LEU A 57 2.96 -7.17 1.56
N MET A 58 4.30 -7.22 1.65
CA MET A 58 5.17 -6.60 0.64
C MET A 58 5.00 -7.22 -0.75
N ALA A 59 4.86 -8.54 -0.85
CA ALA A 59 4.65 -9.24 -2.12
C ALA A 59 3.27 -8.97 -2.75
N GLN A 60 2.28 -8.59 -1.94
CA GLN A 60 0.95 -8.17 -2.41
C GLN A 60 0.93 -6.73 -2.93
N ALA A 61 2.01 -5.97 -2.73
CA ALA A 61 2.07 -4.59 -3.17
C ALA A 61 1.94 -4.51 -4.69
N ILE A 62 0.95 -3.75 -5.14
CA ILE A 62 0.67 -3.56 -6.56
C ILE A 62 1.54 -2.41 -7.08
N ASP A 63 2.14 -2.58 -8.26
CA ASP A 63 2.76 -1.47 -8.99
C ASP A 63 1.74 -0.87 -9.96
N LEU A 64 1.18 0.31 -9.65
CA LEU A 64 0.27 0.96 -10.58
C LEU A 64 0.97 1.37 -11.89
N ALA A 65 2.27 1.69 -11.88
CA ALA A 65 3.01 2.06 -13.08
C ALA A 65 3.10 0.90 -14.09
N ALA A 66 3.09 -0.34 -13.60
CA ALA A 66 3.03 -1.54 -14.43
C ALA A 66 1.62 -1.82 -15.00
N LEU A 67 0.57 -1.30 -14.35
CA LEU A 67 -0.82 -1.47 -14.77
C LEU A 67 -1.30 -0.40 -15.74
N ALA A 68 -0.65 0.76 -15.74
CA ALA A 68 -1.06 1.86 -16.60
C ALA A 68 0.11 2.75 -17.01
N SER A 69 0.32 2.82 -18.32
CA SER A 69 1.31 3.69 -18.95
C SER A 69 0.62 4.75 -19.79
N GLY A 70 1.10 5.99 -19.67
CA GLY A 70 1.10 6.93 -20.80
C GLY A 70 -0.10 7.86 -21.00
N LYS A 71 -0.90 8.18 -19.98
CA LYS A 71 -1.94 9.21 -20.12
C LYS A 71 -1.57 10.54 -19.48
N GLU A 72 -1.83 11.63 -20.20
CA GLU A 72 -1.76 12.99 -19.69
C GLU A 72 -2.82 13.22 -18.59
N ALA A 73 -2.52 14.13 -17.67
CA ALA A 73 -3.42 14.44 -16.57
C ALA A 73 -4.67 15.20 -17.04
N PHE A 74 -5.82 14.85 -16.49
CA PHE A 74 -7.09 15.53 -16.75
C PHE A 74 -7.06 17.00 -16.31
N PRO A 75 -7.83 17.89 -16.97
CA PRO A 75 -8.09 19.25 -16.51
C PRO A 75 -8.60 19.28 -15.05
N TYR A 76 -8.31 20.36 -14.31
CA TYR A 76 -8.64 20.44 -12.88
C TYR A 76 -10.13 20.20 -12.56
N ALA A 77 -11.04 20.78 -13.35
CA ALA A 77 -12.49 20.60 -13.15
C ALA A 77 -12.92 19.13 -13.27
N GLU A 78 -12.42 18.43 -14.29
CA GLU A 78 -12.69 17.00 -14.51
C GLU A 78 -12.08 16.15 -13.38
N ARG A 79 -10.91 16.55 -12.86
CA ARG A 79 -10.34 15.92 -11.66
C ARG A 79 -11.27 16.06 -10.45
N ILE A 80 -11.83 17.22 -10.17
CA ILE A 80 -12.75 17.36 -9.02
C ILE A 80 -14.01 16.49 -9.18
N GLU A 81 -14.56 16.38 -10.39
CA GLU A 81 -15.73 15.53 -10.67
C GLU A 81 -15.41 14.05 -10.43
N HIS A 82 -14.32 13.55 -11.01
CA HIS A 82 -13.91 12.17 -10.83
C HIS A 82 -13.58 11.84 -9.37
N LEU A 83 -13.02 12.78 -8.62
CA LEU A 83 -12.75 12.64 -7.19
C LEU A 83 -14.03 12.44 -6.39
N THR A 84 -15.04 13.26 -6.70
CA THR A 84 -16.35 13.17 -6.08
C THR A 84 -16.98 11.80 -6.31
N ASN A 85 -16.78 11.21 -7.49
CA ASN A 85 -17.27 9.87 -7.79
C ASN A 85 -16.48 8.79 -7.03
N LEU A 86 -15.16 8.85 -6.97
CA LEU A 86 -14.35 7.90 -6.21
C LEU A 86 -14.73 7.88 -4.72
N ARG A 87 -14.90 9.06 -4.09
CA ARG A 87 -15.35 9.17 -2.70
C ARG A 87 -16.70 8.50 -2.42
N LYS A 88 -17.61 8.46 -3.40
CA LYS A 88 -18.91 7.78 -3.27
C LYS A 88 -18.76 6.26 -3.27
N TRP A 89 -17.85 5.73 -4.09
CA TRP A 89 -17.66 4.29 -4.26
C TRP A 89 -16.69 3.67 -3.25
N PHE A 90 -15.78 4.47 -2.70
CA PHE A 90 -14.74 4.05 -1.76
C PHE A 90 -14.70 4.97 -0.52
N PRO A 91 -15.75 4.98 0.32
CA PRO A 91 -15.89 5.92 1.43
C PRO A 91 -14.85 5.76 2.55
N GLU A 92 -14.19 4.61 2.63
CA GLU A 92 -13.11 4.31 3.57
C GLU A 92 -11.75 4.89 3.16
N TRP A 93 -11.70 5.53 1.99
CA TRP A 93 -10.50 6.15 1.44
C TRP A 93 -10.61 7.67 1.43
N ALA A 94 -9.53 8.32 1.88
CA ALA A 94 -9.34 9.74 1.67
C ALA A 94 -8.71 9.95 0.29
N PHE A 95 -9.33 10.79 -0.54
CA PHE A 95 -8.82 11.17 -1.86
C PHE A 95 -8.58 12.66 -1.94
N GLU A 96 -7.47 13.05 -2.56
CA GLU A 96 -7.12 14.45 -2.85
C GLU A 96 -6.39 14.61 -4.20
N VAL A 97 -6.44 15.82 -4.75
CA VAL A 97 -5.64 16.21 -5.91
C VAL A 97 -4.27 16.64 -5.40
N CYS A 98 -3.20 16.03 -5.90
CA CYS A 98 -1.87 16.50 -5.58
C CYS A 98 -1.61 17.83 -6.31
N GLU A 99 -1.24 18.88 -5.58
CA GLU A 99 -0.97 20.19 -6.18
C GLU A 99 0.47 20.28 -6.72
N SER A 100 1.41 19.57 -6.09
CA SER A 100 2.83 19.60 -6.45
C SER A 100 3.18 18.68 -7.62
N ARG A 101 2.31 17.73 -7.96
CA ARG A 101 2.45 16.80 -9.09
C ARG A 101 1.07 16.58 -9.72
N PRO A 102 0.95 16.33 -11.03
CA PRO A 102 -0.35 16.19 -11.70
C PRO A 102 -1.06 14.84 -11.42
N VAL A 103 -0.86 14.30 -10.23
CA VAL A 103 -1.31 12.97 -9.81
C VAL A 103 -2.43 13.07 -8.78
N TRP A 104 -3.12 11.97 -8.59
CA TRP A 104 -4.13 11.76 -7.56
C TRP A 104 -3.50 11.04 -6.39
N HIS A 105 -3.96 11.34 -5.18
CA HIS A 105 -3.50 10.67 -3.97
C HIS A 105 -4.71 10.06 -3.25
N GLY A 106 -4.63 8.76 -2.98
CA GLY A 106 -5.61 8.02 -2.20
C GLY A 106 -4.93 7.32 -1.01
N GLN A 107 -5.47 7.51 0.19
CA GLN A 107 -4.95 6.91 1.42
C GLN A 107 -6.07 6.25 2.22
N ARG A 108 -5.81 5.03 2.69
CA ARG A 108 -6.70 4.35 3.64
C ARG A 108 -6.34 4.75 5.08
N ASN A 109 -7.34 5.02 5.91
CA ASN A 109 -7.13 5.49 7.28
C ASN A 109 -6.31 4.49 8.13
N TYR A 110 -5.16 4.95 8.65
CA TYR A 110 -4.30 4.16 9.55
C TYR A 110 -5.03 3.63 10.80
N ALA A 111 -5.96 4.41 11.33
CA ALA A 111 -6.72 4.03 12.52
C ALA A 111 -7.55 2.75 12.32
N ASP A 112 -7.88 2.39 11.08
CA ASP A 112 -8.65 1.18 10.78
C ASP A 112 -7.86 -0.10 11.07
N TYR A 113 -6.52 -0.03 11.20
CA TYR A 113 -5.67 -1.21 11.26
C TYR A 113 -4.44 -1.13 12.18
N ALA A 114 -4.29 -0.05 12.97
CA ALA A 114 -3.15 0.18 13.88
C ALA A 114 -2.84 -0.97 14.88
N GLU A 115 -3.83 -1.81 15.19
CA GLU A 115 -3.70 -2.89 16.19
C GLU A 115 -3.37 -4.27 15.56
N ARG A 116 -3.23 -4.37 14.23
CA ARG A 116 -3.16 -5.65 13.50
C ARG A 116 -2.00 -5.66 12.50
N ALA A 117 -1.69 -6.85 11.95
CA ALA A 117 -0.84 -6.92 10.77
C ALA A 117 -1.61 -6.32 9.59
N ALA A 118 -1.06 -5.29 8.97
CA ALA A 118 -1.77 -4.50 7.98
C ALA A 118 -0.82 -3.75 7.06
N ALA A 119 -1.33 -3.44 5.88
CA ALA A 119 -0.66 -2.48 5.01
C ALA A 119 -1.30 -1.09 5.16
N VAL A 120 -0.48 -0.05 5.23
CA VAL A 120 -0.92 1.28 4.82
C VAL A 120 -0.84 1.31 3.30
N THR A 121 -2.00 1.53 2.69
CA THR A 121 -2.04 1.77 1.26
C THR A 121 -2.11 3.26 0.98
N GLU A 122 -1.04 3.73 0.34
CA GLU A 122 -1.03 4.93 -0.47
C GLU A 122 -1.04 4.53 -1.95
N VAL A 123 -1.95 5.15 -2.71
CA VAL A 123 -2.07 4.95 -4.15
C VAL A 123 -1.95 6.28 -4.86
N ARG A 124 -1.13 6.31 -5.91
CA ARG A 124 -0.98 7.48 -6.77
C ARG A 124 -1.27 7.11 -8.21
N GLY A 125 -2.14 7.85 -8.88
CA GLY A 125 -2.47 7.61 -10.28
C GLY A 125 -2.64 8.91 -11.05
N ASN A 126 -2.57 8.84 -12.38
CA ASN A 126 -2.86 10.00 -13.25
C ASN A 126 -4.30 9.92 -13.79
N ASP A 127 -4.83 8.71 -13.96
CA ASP A 127 -6.22 8.45 -14.35
C ASP A 127 -7.02 7.86 -13.15
N PRO A 128 -8.15 8.47 -12.77
CA PRO A 128 -9.00 7.96 -11.69
C PRO A 128 -9.56 6.55 -11.97
N ARG A 129 -9.63 6.11 -13.23
CA ARG A 129 -10.03 4.73 -13.59
C ARG A 129 -8.93 3.73 -13.26
N GLU A 130 -7.66 4.10 -13.41
CA GLU A 130 -6.52 3.26 -12.99
C GLU A 130 -6.56 3.08 -11.47
N LEU A 131 -6.83 4.17 -10.75
CA LEU A 131 -7.00 4.14 -9.30
C LEU A 131 -8.17 3.23 -8.90
N ALA A 132 -9.34 3.39 -9.52
CA ALA A 132 -10.50 2.52 -9.25
C ALA A 132 -10.21 1.03 -9.54
N LEU A 133 -9.55 0.72 -10.66
CA LEU A 133 -9.18 -0.65 -11.02
C LEU A 133 -8.17 -1.25 -10.05
N LEU A 134 -7.22 -0.44 -9.57
CA LEU A 134 -6.28 -0.88 -8.54
C LEU A 134 -7.00 -1.06 -7.19
N LEU A 135 -7.87 -0.15 -6.79
CA LEU A 135 -8.67 -0.28 -5.56
C LEU A 135 -9.55 -1.53 -5.56
N LEU A 136 -10.07 -1.94 -6.72
CA LEU A 136 -10.81 -3.20 -6.88
C LEU A 136 -9.91 -4.45 -6.80
N ARG A 137 -8.62 -4.30 -7.09
CA ARG A 137 -7.64 -5.40 -7.17
C ARG A 137 -6.72 -5.49 -5.97
N LEU A 138 -6.61 -4.44 -5.17
CA LEU A 138 -6.03 -4.54 -3.84
C LEU A 138 -6.90 -5.58 -3.11
N PRO A 139 -6.38 -6.81 -2.88
CA PRO A 139 -7.06 -7.68 -1.94
C PRO A 139 -7.24 -6.84 -0.67
N ARG A 140 -8.34 -7.05 0.06
CA ARG A 140 -8.53 -6.44 1.39
C ARG A 140 -7.16 -6.37 2.04
N VAL A 141 -6.79 -5.20 2.53
CA VAL A 141 -5.45 -4.76 2.99
C VAL A 141 -4.95 -5.58 4.22
N GLU A 142 -5.55 -6.73 4.41
CA GLU A 142 -5.49 -7.73 5.44
C GLU A 142 -4.80 -8.96 4.84
N ALA A 143 -3.54 -9.20 5.21
CA ALA A 143 -2.99 -10.53 5.05
C ALA A 143 -3.76 -11.49 6.00
N GLY A 144 -4.65 -12.31 5.44
CA GLY A 144 -5.17 -13.50 6.13
C GLY A 144 -6.38 -13.34 7.03
N VAL A 145 -7.35 -12.45 6.74
CA VAL A 145 -8.69 -12.55 7.36
C VAL A 145 -9.59 -13.44 6.51
N GLY A 146 -9.25 -14.72 6.50
CA GLY A 146 -10.20 -15.82 6.43
C GLY A 146 -9.97 -16.63 7.69
N ASP A 147 -11.01 -16.93 8.47
CA ASP A 147 -10.94 -17.76 9.68
C ASP A 147 -10.21 -19.06 9.37
N GLY A 148 -8.93 -19.12 9.71
CA GLY A 148 -8.04 -20.20 9.34
C GLY A 148 -6.78 -20.13 10.17
N ARG A 149 -6.80 -20.82 11.31
CA ARG A 149 -5.60 -21.14 12.06
C ARG A 149 -4.63 -21.92 11.15
N GLU A 150 -3.60 -21.26 10.65
CA GLU A 150 -2.33 -21.89 10.27
C GLU A 150 -1.23 -20.93 10.72
N GLY A 151 -0.54 -21.17 11.82
CA GLY A 151 0.24 -22.37 12.05
C GLY A 151 1.70 -21.98 11.82
N GLU A 152 2.47 -21.92 12.91
CA GLU A 152 3.92 -21.76 12.87
C GLU A 152 4.53 -22.72 11.84
N ARG A 153 5.26 -22.17 10.87
CA ARG A 153 6.48 -22.75 10.28
C ARG A 153 7.18 -21.72 9.39
#